data_AF-A0A8H8ME83-F1
#
_entry.id   AF-A0A8H8ME83-F1
#
_cell.length_a   1.000
_cell.length_b   1.000
_cell.length_c   1.000
_cell.angle_alpha   90.00
_cell.angle_beta   90.00
_cell.angle_gamma   90.00
#
_symmetry.space_group_name_H-M   'P 1'
#
loop_
_entity.id
_entity.type
_entity.pdbx_description
1 polymer ?
#
loop_
_entity_poly.entity_id
_entity_poly.type
_entity_poly.pdbx_seq_one_letter_code
_entity_poly.pdbx_strand_id
1 'polypeptide(L)'
;MSQQQTTFPAAINLSAASTDDILQWLVAAVTHVNQQAVTDTQHFNTELAAAGAAVNTLQTSVNQLIAAQSGTGGTSGSGGGTGGTGGSGSGSGSGSGGTGGQVDKPQQPVTD
;
A
#
# COMPACT_ATOMS: atom_id res chain seq x y z
N MET A 1 2.75 -8.53 23.34
CA MET A 1 3.65 -7.84 24.26
C MET A 1 2.79 -7.23 25.35
N SER A 2 3.03 -7.55 26.62
CA SER A 2 2.29 -6.94 27.72
C SER A 2 2.90 -5.55 27.97
N GLN A 3 2.14 -4.50 27.67
CA GLN A 3 2.54 -3.12 28.01
C GLN A 3 2.45 -3.02 29.53
N GLN A 4 3.58 -3.09 30.24
CA GLN A 4 3.61 -2.81 31.67
C GLN A 4 3.32 -1.32 31.84
N GLN A 5 2.08 -0.99 32.22
CA GLN A 5 1.69 0.37 32.51
C GLN A 5 2.34 0.79 33.81
N THR A 6 3.50 1.44 33.71
CA THR A 6 4.13 2.05 34.88
C THR A 6 3.29 3.25 35.28
N THR A 7 3.05 3.44 36.57
CA THR A 7 2.29 4.60 37.08
C THR A 7 3.29 5.65 37.56
N PHE A 8 3.07 6.92 37.20
CA PHE A 8 3.88 8.03 37.69
C PHE A 8 3.80 8.07 39.24
N PRO A 9 4.91 8.30 39.96
CA PRO A 9 4.88 8.35 41.42
C PRO A 9 3.95 9.46 41.92
N ALA A 10 3.21 9.20 43.00
CA ALA A 10 2.33 10.19 43.61
C ALA A 10 3.10 11.45 44.04
N ALA A 11 2.45 12.61 44.03
CA ALA A 11 3.08 13.87 44.44
C ALA A 11 3.63 13.80 45.87
N ILE A 12 4.80 14.41 46.08
CA ILE A 12 5.48 14.46 47.39
C ILE A 12 5.34 15.84 48.04
N ASN A 13 5.09 15.88 49.36
CA ASN A 13 5.10 17.12 50.12
C ASN A 13 6.53 17.49 50.54
N LEU A 14 7.12 18.46 49.86
CA LEU A 14 8.52 18.87 50.05
C LEU A 14 8.83 19.44 51.44
N SER A 15 7.83 19.95 52.18
CA SER A 15 8.05 20.51 53.52
C SER A 15 8.10 19.46 54.63
N ALA A 16 7.63 18.25 54.34
CA ALA A 16 7.55 17.14 55.31
C ALA A 16 8.43 15.93 54.92
N ALA A 17 8.89 15.87 53.68
CA ALA A 17 9.72 14.79 53.16
C ALA A 17 11.18 14.94 53.58
N SER A 18 11.83 13.82 53.88
CA SER A 18 13.28 13.79 54.04
C SER A 18 13.99 13.93 52.69
N THR A 19 15.28 14.23 52.71
CA THR A 19 16.10 14.23 51.47
C THR A 19 16.06 12.88 50.77
N ASP A 20 16.07 11.78 51.51
CA ASP A 20 16.01 10.43 50.94
C ASP A 20 14.67 10.16 50.25
N ASP A 21 13.55 10.60 50.84
CA ASP A 21 12.23 10.48 50.22
C ASP A 21 12.16 11.26 48.89
N ILE A 22 12.73 12.45 48.86
CA ILE A 22 12.81 13.28 47.65
C ILE A 22 13.66 12.60 46.57
N LEU A 23 14.81 12.02 46.94
CA LEU A 23 15.68 11.31 46.01
C LEU A 23 15.00 10.05 45.46
N GLN A 24 14.33 9.26 46.30
CA GLN A 24 13.58 8.09 45.84
C GLN A 24 12.44 8.47 44.89
N TRP A 25 11.72 9.56 45.20
CA TRP A 25 10.68 10.07 44.33
C TRP A 25 11.23 10.49 42.96
N LEU A 26 12.35 11.22 42.93
CA LEU A 26 13.01 11.64 41.69
C LEU A 26 13.47 10.45 40.85
N VAL A 27 14.05 9.43 41.47
CA VAL A 27 14.46 8.21 40.77
C VAL A 27 13.25 7.50 40.18
N ALA A 28 12.16 7.37 40.92
CA ALA A 28 10.92 6.77 40.43
C ALA A 28 10.33 7.57 39.25
N ALA A 29 10.31 8.91 39.35
CA ALA A 29 9.77 9.78 38.32
C ALA A 29 10.58 9.69 37.02
N VAL A 30 11.91 9.77 37.09
CA VAL A 30 12.80 9.64 35.94
C VAL A 30 12.68 8.24 35.31
N THR A 31 12.63 7.20 36.14
CA THR A 31 12.48 5.82 35.69
C THR A 31 11.16 5.60 34.96
N HIS A 32 10.07 6.20 35.44
CA HIS A 32 8.78 6.15 34.77
C HIS A 32 8.80 6.90 33.43
N VAL A 33 9.30 8.15 33.39
CA VAL A 33 9.38 8.95 32.16
C VAL A 33 10.19 8.23 31.08
N ASN A 34 11.34 7.66 31.44
CA ASN A 34 12.18 6.91 30.50
C ASN A 34 11.46 5.66 29.96
N GLN A 35 10.75 4.92 30.82
CA GLN A 35 9.99 3.75 30.37
C GLN A 35 8.81 4.13 29.46
N GLN A 36 8.13 5.23 29.77
CA GLN A 36 7.05 5.73 28.93
C GLN A 36 7.58 6.11 27.54
N ALA A 37 8.68 6.85 27.45
CA ALA A 37 9.29 7.23 26.18
C ALA A 37 9.71 6.02 25.33
N VAL A 38 10.27 4.97 25.96
CA VAL A 38 10.61 3.71 25.28
C VAL A 38 9.35 3.03 24.75
N THR A 39 8.29 2.98 25.56
CA THR A 39 7.02 2.36 25.19
C THR A 39 6.36 3.07 24.01
N ASP A 40 6.32 4.41 24.04
CA ASP A 40 5.76 5.22 22.96
C ASP A 40 6.55 5.05 21.66
N THR A 41 7.88 5.01 21.77
CA THR A 41 8.77 4.77 20.61
C THR A 41 8.53 3.38 20.00
N GLN A 42 8.40 2.34 20.83
CA GLN A 42 8.11 0.99 20.35
C GLN A 42 6.74 0.89 19.68
N HIS A 43 5.72 1.55 20.26
CA HIS A 43 4.39 1.61 19.68
C HIS A 43 4.43 2.27 18.31
N PHE A 44 5.01 3.48 18.22
CA PHE A 44 5.16 4.21 16.97
C PHE A 44 5.90 3.39 15.90
N ASN A 45 7.02 2.76 16.26
CA ASN A 45 7.78 1.93 15.31
C ASN A 45 6.99 0.72 14.82
N THR A 46 6.17 0.12 15.69
CA THR A 46 5.30 -1.00 15.32
C THR A 46 4.23 -0.56 14.32
N GLU A 47 3.58 0.57 14.58
CA GLU A 47 2.58 1.15 13.67
C GLU A 47 3.20 1.55 12.33
N LEU A 48 4.39 2.17 12.36
CA LEU A 48 5.11 2.56 11.15
C LEU A 48 5.49 1.35 10.29
N ALA A 49 5.96 0.26 10.92
CA ALA A 49 6.27 -0.97 10.21
C ALA A 49 5.02 -1.60 9.57
N ALA A 50 3.90 -1.62 10.29
CA ALA A 50 2.62 -2.11 9.77
C ALA A 50 2.12 -1.27 8.58
N ALA A 51 2.23 0.06 8.69
CA ALA A 51 1.88 0.97 7.60
C ALA A 51 2.76 0.75 6.36
N GLY A 52 4.08 0.59 6.54
CA GLY A 52 5.00 0.28 5.45
C GLY A 52 4.66 -1.04 4.73
N ALA A 53 4.30 -2.09 5.47
CA ALA A 53 3.86 -3.36 4.90
C ALA A 53 2.55 -3.21 4.09
N ALA A 54 1.61 -2.40 4.58
CA ALA A 54 0.36 -2.11 3.88
C ALA A 54 0.61 -1.36 2.55
N VAL A 55 1.50 -0.36 2.56
CA VAL A 55 1.89 0.38 1.35
C VAL A 55 2.52 -0.54 0.31
N ASN A 56 3.44 -1.43 0.70
CA ASN A 56 4.06 -2.40 -0.21
C ASN A 56 3.03 -3.36 -0.84
N THR A 57 2.05 -3.79 -0.03
CA THR A 57 0.94 -4.63 -0.50
C THR A 57 0.10 -3.88 -1.54
N LEU A 58 -0.28 -2.64 -1.24
CA LEU A 58 -1.05 -1.80 -2.15
C LEU A 58 -0.29 -1.55 -3.46
N GLN A 59 1.01 -1.23 -3.38
CA GLN A 59 1.85 -1.03 -4.57
C GLN A 59 1.88 -2.28 -5.46
N THR A 60 1.95 -3.46 -4.85
CA THR A 60 1.91 -4.73 -5.58
C THR A 60 0.57 -4.92 -6.29
N SER A 61 -0.55 -4.67 -5.61
CA SER A 61 -1.88 -4.76 -6.21
C SER A 61 -2.08 -3.75 -7.35
N VAL A 62 -1.57 -2.52 -7.21
CA VAL A 62 -1.62 -1.50 -8.27
C VAL A 62 -0.81 -1.95 -9.49
N ASN A 63 0.40 -2.47 -9.29
CA ASN A 63 1.23 -2.97 -10.39
C ASN A 63 0.55 -4.14 -11.14
N GLN A 64 -0.11 -5.04 -10.42
CA GLN A 64 -0.89 -6.14 -11.01
C GLN A 64 -2.08 -5.63 -11.83
N LEU A 65 -2.80 -4.62 -11.33
CA LEU A 65 -3.92 -4.01 -12.05
C LEU A 65 -3.46 -3.33 -13.35
N ILE A 66 -2.36 -2.58 -13.31
CA ILE A 66 -1.78 -1.94 -14.49
C ILE A 66 -1.39 -2.99 -15.54
N ALA A 67 -0.76 -4.09 -15.12
CA ALA A 67 -0.40 -5.19 -16.01
C ALA A 67 -1.64 -5.85 -16.65
N ALA A 68 -2.70 -6.07 -15.86
CA ALA A 68 -3.96 -6.62 -16.36
C ALA A 68 -4.65 -5.70 -17.39
N GLN A 69 -4.67 -4.38 -17.14
CA GLN A 69 -5.26 -3.39 -18.07
C GLN A 69 -4.42 -3.23 -19.35
N SER A 70 -3.10 -3.30 -19.24
CA SER A 70 -2.20 -3.22 -20.40
C SER A 70 -2.28 -4.48 -21.28
N GLY A 71 -2.77 -5.60 -20.74
CA GLY A 71 -3.00 -6.86 -21.46
C GLY A 71 -4.35 -6.95 -22.19
N THR A 72 -5.29 -6.03 -21.99
CA THR A 72 -6.66 -6.10 -22.58
C THR A 72 -6.78 -5.58 -24.02
N GLY A 73 -5.68 -5.24 -24.70
CA GLY A 73 -5.69 -4.69 -26.06
C GLY A 73 -5.84 -5.68 -27.22
N GLY A 74 -6.35 -6.90 -27.03
CA GLY A 74 -6.15 -7.95 -28.05
C GLY A 74 -7.14 -9.11 -28.21
N THR A 75 -8.32 -9.15 -27.59
CA THR A 75 -9.26 -10.27 -27.87
C THR A 75 -10.69 -9.82 -28.07
N SER A 76 -10.99 -9.23 -29.23
CA SER A 76 -12.26 -9.50 -29.91
C SER A 76 -12.05 -10.74 -30.77
N GLY A 77 -12.57 -11.88 -30.32
CA GLY A 77 -12.54 -13.11 -31.11
C GLY A 77 -13.03 -14.30 -30.32
N SER A 78 -14.33 -14.53 -30.34
CA SER A 78 -14.94 -15.77 -29.88
C SER A 78 -14.34 -16.95 -30.65
N GLY A 79 -13.50 -17.74 -30.00
CA GLY A 79 -12.90 -18.93 -30.59
C GLY A 79 -12.49 -19.88 -29.48
N GLY A 80 -13.33 -20.88 -29.22
CA GLY A 80 -13.03 -21.95 -28.27
C GLY A 80 -11.78 -22.72 -28.70
N GLY A 81 -10.94 -23.07 -27.73
CA GLY A 81 -9.78 -23.91 -27.94
C GLY A 81 -9.07 -24.17 -26.63
N THR A 82 -9.38 -25.31 -26.00
CA THR A 82 -8.55 -25.89 -24.95
C THR A 82 -7.23 -26.33 -25.58
N GLY A 83 -6.13 -25.63 -25.28
CA GLY A 83 -4.78 -26.01 -25.72
C GLY A 83 -3.76 -25.47 -24.74
N GLY A 84 -3.05 -26.37 -24.05
CA GLY A 84 -2.04 -26.00 -23.07
C GLY A 84 -0.67 -25.69 -23.67
N THR A 85 0.31 -25.72 -22.76
CA THR A 85 1.78 -25.77 -22.95
C THR A 85 2.51 -24.46 -23.30
N GLY A 86 3.65 -24.30 -22.61
CA GLY A 86 4.45 -23.08 -22.59
C GLY A 86 5.28 -22.82 -23.83
N GLY A 87 5.87 -21.63 -23.85
CA GLY A 87 6.81 -21.19 -24.86
C GLY A 87 6.94 -19.68 -24.82
N SER A 88 8.15 -19.21 -24.50
CA SER A 88 8.56 -17.80 -24.46
C SER A 88 8.23 -17.08 -25.78
N GLY A 89 7.59 -15.92 -25.72
CA GLY A 89 7.20 -15.17 -26.93
C GLY A 89 7.56 -13.68 -26.86
N SER A 90 8.52 -13.27 -27.69
CA SER A 90 8.68 -11.87 -28.13
C SER A 90 7.78 -11.66 -29.33
N GLY A 91 6.70 -10.87 -29.20
CA GLY A 91 5.73 -10.66 -30.27
C GLY A 91 5.90 -9.31 -30.97
N SER A 92 6.41 -9.32 -32.20
CA SER A 92 6.28 -8.22 -33.15
C SER A 92 5.03 -8.47 -34.02
N GLY A 93 4.00 -7.64 -33.89
CA GLY A 93 2.79 -7.74 -34.72
C GLY A 93 2.93 -6.94 -36.03
N SER A 94 3.15 -7.65 -37.14
CA SER A 94 2.97 -7.15 -38.53
C SER A 94 1.61 -7.60 -39.06
N GLY A 95 0.97 -6.77 -39.89
CA GLY A 95 -0.48 -6.79 -40.19
C GLY A 95 -0.97 -7.76 -41.27
N SER A 96 -2.20 -7.52 -41.75
CA SER A 96 -2.69 -7.93 -43.08
C SER A 96 -4.07 -7.31 -43.37
N GLY A 97 -4.23 -6.71 -44.55
CA GLY A 97 -5.46 -6.05 -45.01
C GLY A 97 -6.44 -6.92 -45.81
N GLY A 98 -7.49 -6.26 -46.33
CA GLY A 98 -8.57 -6.80 -47.20
C GLY A 98 -9.75 -7.32 -46.37
N THR A 99 -11.02 -6.97 -46.59
CA THR A 99 -11.82 -6.83 -47.82
C THR A 99 -12.93 -5.79 -47.60
N GLY A 100 -13.27 -4.90 -48.54
CA GLY A 100 -14.19 -5.19 -49.63
C GLY A 100 -15.66 -4.97 -49.22
N GLY A 101 -16.20 -3.78 -49.45
CA GLY A 101 -17.61 -3.46 -49.17
C GLY A 101 -17.94 -2.01 -49.49
N GLN A 102 -18.21 -1.72 -50.77
CA GLN A 102 -18.69 -0.44 -51.26
C GLN A 102 -20.01 -0.06 -50.55
N VAL A 103 -20.03 1.04 -49.81
CA VAL A 103 -21.27 1.72 -49.43
C VAL A 103 -21.56 2.78 -50.48
N ASP A 104 -22.48 2.41 -51.38
CA ASP A 104 -23.12 3.27 -52.36
C ASP A 104 -23.69 4.53 -51.66
N LYS A 105 -23.25 5.71 -52.08
CA LYS A 105 -23.87 6.98 -51.67
C LYS A 105 -24.51 7.60 -52.90
N PRO A 106 -25.82 7.90 -52.89
CA PRO A 106 -26.43 8.64 -53.99
C PRO A 106 -25.84 10.05 -54.06
N GLN A 107 -25.22 10.39 -55.20
CA GLN A 107 -24.91 11.77 -55.57
C GLN A 107 -26.20 12.46 -55.99
N GLN A 108 -26.50 13.60 -55.37
CA GLN A 108 -27.51 14.56 -55.85
C GLN A 108 -26.89 15.98 -55.90
N PRO A 109 -27.59 16.91 -56.58
CA PRO A 109 -27.34 17.44 -57.92
C PRO A 109 -26.26 18.56 -57.85
N VAL A 110 -25.76 19.20 -58.92
CA VAL A 110 -26.29 20.24 -59.82
C VAL A 110 -25.08 20.59 -60.76
N THR A 111 -25.11 21.26 -61.91
CA THR A 111 -25.87 22.42 -62.43
C THR A 111 -25.45 22.64 -63.90
N ASP A 112 -26.37 23.22 -64.68
CA ASP A 112 -26.31 23.83 -66.04
C ASP A 112 -25.81 23.03 -67.26
#